data_AF-A0A179SIB8-F1
#
_entry.id   AF-A0A179SIB8-F1
#
_cell.length_a   1.000
_cell.length_b   1.000
_cell.length_c   1.000
_cell.angle_alpha   90.00
_cell.angle_beta   90.00
_cell.angle_gamma   90.00
#
_symmetry.space_group_name_H-M   'P 1'
#
loop_
_entity.id
_entity.type
_entity.pdbx_description
1 polymer ?
#
loop_
_entity_poly.entity_id
_entity_poly.type
_entity_poly.pdbx_seq_one_letter_code
_entity_poly.pdbx_strand_id
1 'polypeptide(L)'
;MTRVLICGGRDFVLYARGRAFLDAHHQRTPFSLVLIGLDPRRQFGADDMADRWAEERGIDRILFPPNWVLRGKGGGPHRNGLMISALNVDFQPEKVIGFQTGGPGTTDMLKRARAAGLEVVEARA
;
A
#
# COMPACT_ATOMS: atom_id res chain seq x y z
N MET A 1 -2.48 13.80 12.11
CA MET A 1 -1.57 13.12 11.16
C MET A 1 -2.07 11.69 11.01
N THR A 2 -2.04 11.14 9.80
CA THR A 2 -2.79 9.94 9.43
C THR A 2 -1.87 8.79 9.05
N ARG A 3 -2.18 7.58 9.49
CA ARG A 3 -1.51 6.36 9.03
C ARG A 3 -2.22 5.84 7.78
N VAL A 4 -1.48 5.61 6.71
CA VAL A 4 -2.06 5.20 5.42
C VAL A 4 -1.41 3.90 4.93
N LEU A 5 -2.23 2.99 4.42
CA LEU A 5 -1.75 1.84 3.66
C LEU A 5 -1.82 2.19 2.17
N ILE A 6 -0.68 2.13 1.48
CA ILE A 6 -0.62 2.33 0.03
C ILE A 6 -0.35 0.99 -0.63
N CYS A 7 -1.16 0.65 -1.63
CA CYS A 7 -1.03 -0.60 -2.35
C CYS A 7 -1.29 -0.41 -3.85
N GLY A 8 -0.69 -1.25 -4.67
CA GLY A 8 -1.07 -1.32 -6.07
C GLY A 8 -0.33 -2.36 -6.87
N GLY A 9 -0.65 -2.41 -8.16
CA GLY A 9 -0.10 -3.41 -9.05
C GLY A 9 1.36 -3.18 -9.40
N ARG A 10 2.06 -4.27 -9.73
CA ARG A 10 3.43 -4.24 -10.26
C ARG A 10 3.51 -3.55 -11.62
N ASP A 11 2.45 -3.63 -12.41
CA ASP A 11 2.40 -3.05 -13.76
C ASP A 11 2.00 -1.56 -13.74
N PHE A 12 1.99 -0.93 -12.57
CA PHE A 12 1.67 0.50 -12.47
C PHE A 12 2.84 1.31 -13.00
N VAL A 13 2.62 2.10 -14.05
CA VAL A 13 3.67 2.87 -14.74
C VAL A 13 3.51 4.39 -14.65
N LEU A 14 2.36 4.86 -14.17
CA LEU A 14 2.03 6.30 -14.14
C LEU A 14 2.61 6.98 -12.89
N TYR A 15 3.90 6.81 -12.61
CA TYR A 15 4.53 7.24 -11.36
C TYR A 15 4.38 8.73 -11.07
N ALA A 16 4.57 9.61 -12.07
CA ALA A 16 4.43 11.05 -11.87
C ALA A 16 3.00 11.42 -11.42
N ARG A 17 1.98 10.82 -12.04
CA ARG A 17 0.58 11.01 -11.66
C ARG A 17 0.27 10.42 -10.29
N GLY A 18 0.78 9.22 -10.01
CA GLY A 18 0.62 8.57 -8.71
C GLY A 18 1.23 9.38 -7.57
N ARG A 19 2.45 9.90 -7.76
CA ARG A 19 3.11 10.79 -6.79
C ARG A 19 2.34 12.09 -6.58
N ALA A 20 1.89 12.74 -7.65
CA ALA A 20 1.06 13.95 -7.55
C ALA A 20 -0.26 13.69 -6.81
N PHE A 21 -0.85 12.51 -7.02
CA PHE A 21 -2.03 12.07 -6.28
C PHE A 21 -1.74 11.92 -4.78
N LEU A 22 -0.64 11.25 -4.42
CA LEU A 22 -0.22 11.13 -3.02
C LEU A 22 0.09 12.49 -2.39
N ASP A 23 0.71 13.41 -3.13
CA ASP A 23 0.99 14.78 -2.67
C ASP A 23 -0.28 15.54 -2.34
N ALA A 24 -1.28 15.50 -3.23
CA ALA A 24 -2.56 16.17 -3.00
C ALA A 24 -3.27 15.63 -1.74
N HIS A 25 -3.21 14.31 -1.51
CA HIS A 25 -3.78 13.72 -0.31
C HIS A 25 -2.99 14.04 0.95
N HIS A 26 -1.67 14.01 0.89
CA HIS A 26 -0.79 14.35 2.01
C HIS A 26 -0.92 15.83 2.41
N GLN A 27 -1.05 16.75 1.45
CA GLN A 27 -1.27 18.17 1.73
C GLN A 27 -2.59 18.42 2.46
N ARG A 28 -3.66 17.71 2.09
CA ARG A 28 -4.98 17.82 2.74
C ARG A 28 -5.01 17.14 4.11
N THR A 29 -4.28 16.04 4.25
CA THR A 29 -4.26 15.23 5.46
C THR A 29 -2.86 14.63 5.63
N PRO A 30 -1.94 15.31 6.34
CA PRO A 30 -0.56 14.88 6.45
C PRO A 30 -0.44 13.46 7.00
N PHE A 31 0.32 12.65 6.28
CA PHE A 31 0.61 11.27 6.66
C PHE A 31 1.78 11.24 7.64
N SER A 32 1.63 10.50 8.74
CA SER A 32 2.73 10.24 9.67
C SER A 32 3.36 8.87 9.46
N LEU A 33 2.66 7.93 8.81
CA LEU A 33 3.14 6.57 8.58
C LEU A 33 2.56 6.02 7.28
N VAL A 34 3.39 5.36 6.48
CA VAL A 34 2.98 4.65 5.28
C VAL A 34 3.26 3.15 5.42
N LEU A 35 2.22 2.34 5.27
CA LEU A 35 2.32 0.88 5.21
C LEU A 35 2.28 0.43 3.76
N ILE A 36 3.26 -0.39 3.35
CA ILE A 36 3.46 -0.71 1.95
C ILE A 36 3.76 -2.19 1.80
N GLY A 37 3.21 -2.79 0.75
CA GLY A 37 3.75 -4.04 0.26
C GLY A 37 5.19 -3.89 -0.21
N LEU A 38 5.95 -4.98 -0.18
CA LEU A 38 7.25 -5.01 -0.84
C LEU A 38 7.37 -6.30 -1.65
N ASP A 39 7.85 -6.20 -2.88
CA ASP A 39 8.32 -7.37 -3.62
C ASP A 39 9.85 -7.35 -3.64
N PRO A 40 10.52 -8.19 -2.81
CA PRO A 40 11.97 -8.14 -2.70
C PRO A 40 12.69 -8.58 -3.98
N ARG A 41 11.97 -9.16 -4.95
CA ARG A 41 12.52 -9.59 -6.24
C ARG A 41 12.33 -8.55 -7.33
N ARG A 42 11.44 -7.58 -7.14
CA ARG A 42 10.99 -6.62 -8.17
C ARG A 42 10.61 -5.30 -7.52
N GLN A 43 11.52 -4.33 -7.60
CA GLN A 43 11.34 -2.97 -7.09
C GLN A 43 10.77 -2.06 -8.20
N PHE A 44 9.52 -2.31 -8.57
CA PHE A 44 8.76 -1.47 -9.50
C PHE A 44 7.26 -1.63 -9.27
N GLY A 45 6.47 -0.72 -9.83
CA GLY A 45 5.04 -0.63 -9.65
C GLY A 45 4.64 0.34 -8.55
N ALA A 46 3.40 0.25 -8.11
CA ALA A 46 2.82 1.20 -7.18
C ALA A 46 3.42 1.09 -5.77
N ASP A 47 3.69 -0.13 -5.30
CA ASP A 47 4.30 -0.38 -3.99
C ASP A 47 5.71 0.27 -3.91
N ASP A 48 6.53 0.10 -4.96
CA ASP A 48 7.86 0.73 -5.06
C ASP A 48 7.78 2.27 -5.13
N MET A 49 6.89 2.79 -5.98
CA MET A 49 6.65 4.23 -6.07
C MET A 49 6.24 4.82 -4.71
N ALA A 50 5.39 4.14 -3.96
CA ALA A 50 4.93 4.58 -2.65
C ALA A 50 6.05 4.61 -1.61
N ASP A 51 6.94 3.61 -1.61
CA ASP A 51 8.10 3.53 -0.70
C ASP A 51 9.03 4.73 -0.92
N ARG A 52 9.43 4.93 -2.18
CA ARG A 52 10.29 6.05 -2.56
C ARG A 52 9.64 7.41 -2.30
N TRP A 53 8.34 7.54 -2.59
CA TRP A 53 7.60 8.77 -2.34
C TRP A 53 7.58 9.14 -0.84
N ALA A 54 7.40 8.15 0.04
CA ALA A 54 7.38 8.34 1.49
C ALA A 54 8.79 8.67 2.02
N GLU A 55 9.81 7.93 1.55
CA GLU A 55 11.21 8.17 1.88
C GLU A 55 11.65 9.61 1.55
N GLU A 56 11.37 10.07 0.34
CA GLU A 56 11.74 11.42 -0.12
C GLU A 56 11.08 12.55 0.70
N ARG A 57 9.98 12.26 1.41
CA ARG A 57 9.25 13.20 2.27
C ARG A 57 9.59 13.05 3.75
N GLY A 58 10.47 12.11 4.11
CA GLY A 58 10.78 11.81 5.50
C GLY A 58 9.59 11.28 6.30
N ILE A 59 8.64 10.60 5.64
CA ILE A 59 7.49 9.97 6.30
C ILE A 59 7.91 8.57 6.76
N ASP A 60 7.57 8.21 8.00
CA ASP A 60 7.85 6.87 8.52
C ASP A 60 7.18 5.80 7.65
N ARG A 61 7.83 4.64 7.54
CA ARG A 61 7.38 3.57 6.65
C ARG A 61 7.55 2.18 7.25
N ILE A 62 6.57 1.31 7.00
CA ILE A 62 6.63 -0.12 7.33
C ILE A 62 6.42 -0.92 6.04
N LEU A 63 7.42 -1.73 5.70
CA LEU A 63 7.44 -2.55 4.50
C LEU A 63 7.06 -3.99 4.82
N PHE A 64 6.16 -4.55 4.00
CA PHE A 64 5.64 -5.90 4.17
C PHE A 64 6.05 -6.81 3.00
N PRO A 65 7.23 -7.45 3.08
CA PRO A 65 7.62 -8.46 2.10
C PRO A 65 6.82 -9.76 2.29
N PRO A 66 6.40 -10.44 1.20
CA PRO A 66 5.75 -11.74 1.31
C PRO A 66 6.75 -12.84 1.65
N ASN A 67 6.39 -13.72 2.59
CA ASN A 67 7.19 -14.92 2.86
C ASN A 67 6.88 -16.03 1.84
N TRP A 68 7.43 -15.90 0.63
CA TRP A 68 7.26 -16.91 -0.42
C TRP A 68 8.06 -18.19 -0.20
N VAL A 69 9.14 -18.14 0.58
CA VAL A 69 9.93 -19.33 0.92
C VAL A 69 9.06 -20.31 1.69
N LEU A 70 8.35 -19.83 2.71
CA LEU A 70 7.47 -20.66 3.53
C LEU A 70 6.10 -20.90 2.88
N ARG A 71 5.52 -19.89 2.23
CA ARG A 71 4.09 -19.91 1.83
C ARG A 71 3.84 -20.05 0.34
N GLY A 72 4.89 -20.14 -0.49
CA GLY A 72 4.76 -20.19 -1.95
C GLY A 72 3.86 -19.07 -2.48
N LYS A 73 2.94 -19.41 -3.40
CA LYS A 73 1.98 -18.45 -3.98
C LYS A 73 1.07 -17.78 -2.94
N GLY A 74 0.83 -18.41 -1.79
CA GLY A 74 0.01 -17.88 -0.70
C GLY A 74 0.69 -16.78 0.13
N GLY A 75 2.00 -16.54 -0.06
CA GLY A 75 2.73 -15.53 0.71
C GLY A 75 2.23 -14.10 0.49
N GLY A 76 1.78 -13.77 -0.72
CA GLY A 76 1.19 -12.47 -1.04
C GLY A 76 -0.14 -12.25 -0.30
N PRO A 77 -1.16 -13.11 -0.51
CA PRO A 77 -2.44 -13.01 0.21
C PRO A 77 -2.28 -13.02 1.73
N HIS A 78 -1.36 -13.82 2.28
CA HIS A 78 -1.09 -13.81 3.72
C HIS A 78 -0.52 -12.46 4.17
N ARG A 79 0.46 -11.92 3.44
CA ARG A 79 1.02 -10.58 3.68
C ARG A 79 -0.07 -9.50 3.59
N ASN A 80 -1.01 -9.61 2.65
CA ASN A 80 -2.14 -8.70 2.55
C ASN A 80 -3.01 -8.75 3.81
N GLY A 81 -3.28 -9.96 4.30
CA GLY A 81 -3.93 -10.17 5.59
C GLY A 81 -3.20 -9.46 6.72
N LEU A 82 -1.87 -9.65 6.83
CA LEU A 82 -1.04 -8.99 7.84
C LEU A 82 -1.07 -7.47 7.73
N MET A 83 -1.00 -6.89 6.53
CA MET A 83 -1.11 -5.43 6.37
C MET A 83 -2.45 -4.87 6.83
N ILE A 84 -3.51 -5.69 6.86
CA ILE A 84 -4.85 -5.34 7.36
C ILE A 84 -5.05 -5.73 8.84
N SER A 85 -4.34 -6.75 9.34
CA SER A 85 -4.56 -7.35 10.67
C SER A 85 -3.43 -7.16 11.68
N ALA A 86 -2.19 -6.89 11.26
CA ALA A 86 -1.02 -6.66 12.14
C ALA A 86 -1.12 -5.35 12.95
N LEU A 87 -2.33 -4.81 13.03
CA LEU A 87 -2.67 -3.44 13.32
C LEU A 87 -3.43 -3.31 14.62
N ASN A 88 -3.55 -4.38 15.39
CA ASN A 88 -4.49 -4.45 16.50
C ASN A 88 -4.17 -3.53 17.70
N VAL A 89 -3.17 -2.65 17.66
CA VAL A 89 -3.15 -1.51 18.60
C VAL A 89 -2.40 -0.26 18.07
N ASP A 90 -1.18 -0.38 17.55
CA ASP A 90 -0.30 0.81 17.42
C ASP A 90 -0.21 1.44 16.01
N PHE A 91 -0.39 0.65 14.95
CA PHE A 91 -0.06 1.08 13.57
C PHE A 91 -1.23 1.06 12.59
N GLN A 92 -2.48 0.90 13.08
CA GLN A 92 -3.66 0.73 12.22
C GLN A 92 -3.81 1.88 11.21
N PRO A 93 -3.76 1.63 9.88
CA PRO A 93 -4.04 2.60 8.87
C PRO A 93 -5.49 3.03 9.04
N GLU A 94 -5.70 4.33 8.95
CA GLU A 94 -7.03 4.92 8.99
C GLU A 94 -7.65 4.92 7.59
N LYS A 95 -6.80 4.83 6.56
CA LYS A 95 -7.22 4.75 5.16
C LYS A 95 -6.30 3.90 4.30
N VAL A 96 -6.84 3.43 3.19
CA VAL A 96 -6.13 2.71 2.13
C VAL A 96 -6.17 3.51 0.84
N ILE A 97 -5.01 3.71 0.21
CA ILE A 97 -4.91 4.24 -1.16
C ILE A 97 -4.50 3.10 -2.10
N GLY A 98 -5.37 2.83 -3.09
CA GLY A 98 -5.18 1.78 -4.09
C GLY A 98 -4.85 2.33 -5.46
N PHE A 99 -3.70 1.98 -6.01
CA PHE A 99 -3.36 2.18 -7.43
C PHE A 99 -3.69 0.93 -8.22
N GLN A 100 -4.86 0.93 -8.86
CA GLN A 100 -5.34 -0.22 -9.61
C GLN A 100 -4.64 -0.37 -10.97
N THR A 101 -4.24 -1.60 -11.27
CA THR A 101 -3.80 -2.03 -12.62
C THR A 101 -4.58 -3.24 -13.13
N GLY A 102 -5.66 -3.63 -12.43
CA GLY A 102 -6.46 -4.83 -12.74
C GLY A 102 -5.92 -6.15 -12.19
N GLY A 103 -4.76 -6.14 -11.50
CA GLY A 103 -4.16 -7.36 -10.94
C GLY A 103 -4.90 -7.94 -9.72
N PRO A 104 -4.90 -9.28 -9.53
CA PRO A 104 -5.66 -9.95 -8.48
C PRO A 104 -5.19 -9.59 -7.06
N GLY A 105 -3.91 -9.24 -6.89
CA GLY A 105 -3.35 -8.88 -5.59
C GLY A 105 -3.91 -7.56 -5.04
N THR A 106 -4.01 -6.53 -5.89
CA THR A 106 -4.59 -5.23 -5.51
C THR A 106 -6.07 -5.35 -5.24
N THR A 107 -6.81 -6.11 -6.07
CA THR A 107 -8.24 -6.37 -5.86
C THR A 107 -8.51 -7.08 -4.54
N ASP A 108 -7.71 -8.10 -4.19
CA ASP A 108 -7.80 -8.78 -2.89
C ASP A 108 -7.55 -7.80 -1.73
N MET A 109 -6.52 -6.96 -1.82
CA MET A 109 -6.24 -5.95 -0.79
C MET A 109 -7.40 -4.98 -0.57
N LEU A 110 -7.92 -4.39 -1.65
CA LEU A 110 -9.02 -3.43 -1.56
C LEU A 110 -10.31 -4.07 -1.05
N LYS A 111 -10.57 -5.34 -1.40
CA LYS A 111 -11.69 -6.10 -0.85
C LYS A 111 -11.54 -6.30 0.66
N ARG A 112 -10.35 -6.69 1.14
CA ARG A 112 -10.07 -6.87 2.58
C ARG A 112 -10.18 -5.56 3.34
N ALA A 113 -9.65 -4.47 2.80
CA ALA A 113 -9.73 -3.15 3.41
C ALA A 113 -11.18 -2.70 3.63
N ARG A 114 -12.04 -2.84 2.62
CA ARG A 114 -13.48 -2.53 2.76
C ARG A 114 -14.16 -3.42 3.79
N ALA A 115 -13.86 -4.72 3.79
CA ALA A 115 -14.41 -5.65 4.77
C ALA A 115 -13.97 -5.35 6.22
N ALA A 116 -12.81 -4.71 6.39
CA ALA A 116 -12.31 -4.23 7.68
C ALA A 116 -12.83 -2.83 8.06
N GLY A 117 -13.72 -2.23 7.27
CA GLY A 117 -14.31 -0.90 7.54
C GLY A 117 -13.36 0.28 7.31
N LEU A 118 -12.23 0.07 6.63
CA LEU A 118 -11.27 1.14 6.31
C LEU A 118 -11.81 2.03 5.19
N GLU A 119 -11.50 3.33 5.25
CA GLU A 119 -11.72 4.23 4.12
C GLU A 119 -10.83 3.79 2.95
N VAL A 120 -11.43 3.48 1.80
CA VAL A 120 -10.70 3.08 0.59
C VAL A 120 -10.79 4.17 -0.46
N VAL A 121 -9.64 4.68 -0.87
CA VAL A 121 -9.50 5.64 -1.97
C VAL A 121 -8.82 4.94 -3.15
N GLU A 122 -9.50 4.92 -4.29
CA GLU A 122 -8.98 4.28 -5.50
C GLU A 122 -8.53 5.34 -6.50
N ALA A 123 -7.22 5.36 -6.77
CA ALA A 123 -6.69 6.14 -7.88
C ALA A 123 -7.00 5.38 -9.18
N ARG A 124 -7.88 5.94 -10.01
CA ARG A 124 -8.08 5.46 -11.38
C ARG A 124 -6.90 5.93 -12.23
N ALA A 125 -6.17 4.97 -12.79
CA ALA A 125 -5.14 5.20 -13.80
C ALA A 125 -5.78 5.64 -15.13
#